data_AF-A0A820J6L5-F1
#
_entry.id   AF-A0A820J6L5-F1
#
_cell.length_a   1.000
_cell.length_b   1.000
_cell.length_c   1.000
_cell.angle_alpha   90.00
_cell.angle_beta   90.00
_cell.angle_gamma   90.00
#
_symmetry.space_group_name_H-M   'P 1'
#
loop_
_entity.id
_entity.type
_entity.pdbx_description
1 polymer ?
#
loop_
_entity_poly.entity_id
_entity_poly.type
_entity_poly.pdbx_seq_one_letter_code
_entity_poly.pdbx_strand_id
1 'polypeptide(L)'
;EQQINMINEEQRRIATEINQQNMIYQIDQKLRKFISKYLKEQFSSNDKFQIANEKKIFAEMINNKKQNFLELIKQRFILLNDNEDIEKIFEQFLHEKTN
;
A
#
# COMPACT_ATOMS: atom_id res chain seq x y z
N GLU A 1 -39.62 -13.72 -9.95
CA GLU A 1 -38.29 -14.04 -10.51
C GLU A 1 -37.43 -12.79 -10.74
N GLN A 2 -37.93 -11.73 -11.38
CA GLN A 2 -37.14 -10.49 -11.61
C GLN A 2 -36.63 -9.79 -10.33
N GLN A 3 -37.44 -9.66 -9.28
CA GLN A 3 -37.01 -9.06 -8.01
C GLN A 3 -35.91 -9.86 -7.29
N ILE A 4 -35.94 -11.19 -7.39
CA ILE A 4 -34.94 -12.07 -6.76
C ILE A 4 -33.58 -11.91 -7.46
N ASN A 5 -33.57 -11.77 -8.79
CA ASN A 5 -32.34 -11.56 -9.54
C ASN A 5 -31.66 -10.22 -9.21
N MET A 6 -32.43 -9.14 -9.04
CA MET A 6 -31.88 -7.83 -8.66
C MET A 6 -31.26 -7.83 -7.25
N ILE A 7 -31.90 -8.49 -6.28
CA ILE A 7 -31.33 -8.68 -4.93
C ILE A 7 -30.04 -9.53 -4.99
N ASN A 8 -30.08 -10.58 -5.83
CA ASN A 8 -28.97 -11.39 -6.33
C ASN A 8 -27.70 -10.62 -6.69
N GLU A 9 -27.89 -9.59 -7.50
CA GLU A 9 -26.81 -8.79 -8.09
C GLU A 9 -26.27 -7.76 -7.10
N GLU A 10 -27.15 -7.11 -6.33
CA GLU A 10 -26.77 -6.12 -5.35
C GLU A 10 -25.93 -6.72 -4.21
N GLN A 11 -26.34 -7.89 -3.69
CA GLN A 11 -25.57 -8.60 -2.66
C GLN A 11 -24.16 -8.99 -3.16
N ARG A 12 -24.02 -9.35 -4.44
CA ARG A 12 -22.73 -9.68 -5.04
C ARG A 12 -21.83 -8.44 -5.19
N ARG A 13 -22.39 -7.28 -5.54
CA ARG A 13 -21.64 -6.02 -5.60
C ARG A 13 -21.11 -5.62 -4.23
N ILE A 14 -21.99 -5.62 -3.21
CA ILE A 14 -21.62 -5.30 -1.83
C ILE A 14 -20.50 -6.22 -1.32
N ALA A 15 -20.63 -7.54 -1.52
CA ALA A 15 -19.60 -8.49 -1.10
C ALA A 15 -18.25 -8.26 -1.80
N THR A 16 -18.27 -7.87 -3.07
CA THR A 16 -17.06 -7.55 -3.85
C THR A 16 -16.37 -6.29 -3.31
N GLU A 17 -17.14 -5.25 -3.00
CA GLU A 17 -16.61 -4.01 -2.43
C GLU A 17 -16.01 -4.22 -1.04
N ILE A 18 -16.70 -4.97 -0.17
CA ILE A 18 -16.19 -5.33 1.16
C ILE A 18 -14.87 -6.10 1.04
N ASN A 19 -14.79 -7.08 0.13
CA ASN A 19 -13.56 -7.85 -0.07
C ASN A 19 -12.40 -6.97 -0.56
N GLN A 20 -12.65 -6.03 -1.48
CA GLN A 20 -11.63 -5.09 -1.94
C GLN A 20 -11.14 -4.18 -0.81
N GLN A 21 -12.06 -3.63 -0.01
CA GLN A 21 -11.70 -2.79 1.14
C GLN A 21 -10.86 -3.57 2.17
N ASN A 22 -11.24 -4.81 2.47
CA ASN A 22 -10.50 -5.68 3.38
C ASN A 22 -9.09 -5.99 2.85
N MET A 23 -8.95 -6.27 1.54
CA MET A 23 -7.65 -6.52 0.91
C MET A 23 -6.73 -5.28 1.01
N ILE A 24 -7.24 -4.10 0.65
CA ILE A 24 -6.50 -2.84 0.76
C ILE A 24 -6.09 -2.56 2.20
N TYR A 25 -6.97 -2.81 3.16
CA TYR A 25 -6.65 -2.66 4.58
C TYR A 25 -5.51 -3.59 5.01
N GLN A 26 -5.54 -4.87 4.63
CA GLN A 26 -4.47 -5.82 4.94
C GLN A 26 -3.14 -5.39 4.33
N ILE A 27 -3.16 -4.88 3.10
CA ILE A 27 -1.97 -4.33 2.44
C ILE A 27 -1.43 -3.12 3.21
N ASP A 28 -2.28 -2.15 3.59
CA ASP A 28 -1.84 -0.99 4.39
C ASP A 28 -1.17 -1.41 5.71
N GLN A 29 -1.72 -2.42 6.39
CA GLN A 29 -1.13 -2.92 7.64
C GLN A 29 0.24 -3.56 7.43
N LYS A 30 0.42 -4.34 6.36
CA LYS A 30 1.73 -4.92 5.99
C LYS A 30 2.73 -3.81 5.68
N LEU A 31 2.36 -2.86 4.81
CA LEU A 31 3.23 -1.75 4.42
C LEU A 31 3.60 -0.84 5.59
N ARG A 32 2.71 -0.60 6.55
CA ARG A 32 3.02 0.18 7.75
C ARG A 32 4.14 -0.45 8.57
N LYS A 33 4.12 -1.78 8.74
CA LYS A 33 5.17 -2.53 9.45
C LYS A 33 6.48 -2.48 8.66
N PHE A 34 6.41 -2.75 7.36
CA PHE A 34 7.56 -2.66 6.46
C PHE A 34 8.23 -1.29 6.49
N ILE A 35 7.47 -0.20 6.27
CA ILE A 35 7.99 1.18 6.28
C ILE A 35 8.67 1.51 7.61
N SER A 36 8.10 1.08 8.74
CA SER A 36 8.70 1.28 10.06
C SER A 36 10.06 0.61 10.19
N LYS A 37 10.23 -0.57 9.59
CA LYS A 37 11.51 -1.30 9.53
C LYS A 37 12.48 -0.61 8.56
N TYR A 38 12.02 -0.33 7.34
CA TYR A 38 12.79 0.33 6.28
C TYR A 38 13.37 1.66 6.75
N LEU A 39 12.55 2.54 7.33
CA LEU A 39 13.02 3.84 7.85
C LEU A 39 14.08 3.67 8.94
N LYS A 40 13.90 2.70 9.85
CA LYS A 40 14.92 2.41 10.88
C LYS A 40 16.24 2.00 10.24
N GLU A 41 16.22 1.12 9.24
CA GLU A 41 17.42 0.65 8.55
C GLU A 41 18.13 1.79 7.81
N GLN A 42 17.39 2.65 7.10
CA GLN A 42 17.95 3.81 6.39
C GLN A 42 18.58 4.87 7.31
N PHE A 43 18.08 5.00 8.54
CA PHE A 43 18.61 5.95 9.52
C PHE A 43 19.62 5.34 10.50
N SER A 44 19.71 4.01 10.59
CA SER A 44 20.69 3.32 11.44
C SER A 44 22.09 3.31 10.81
N SER A 45 22.16 3.43 9.48
CA SER A 45 23.40 3.44 8.70
C SER A 45 24.04 4.82 8.56
N ASN A 46 23.37 5.90 8.98
CA ASN A 46 23.91 7.26 8.85
C ASN A 46 24.37 7.84 10.21
N ASP A 47 25.67 8.07 10.27
CA ASP A 47 26.43 8.59 11.41
C ASP A 47 25.86 9.93 11.93
N LYS A 48 25.48 9.92 13.20
CA LYS A 48 25.37 10.98 14.23
C LYS A 48 24.79 12.38 13.94
N PHE A 49 24.53 12.85 12.72
CA PHE A 49 24.12 14.25 12.51
C PHE A 49 23.10 14.52 11.39
N GLN A 50 22.32 13.53 10.93
CA GLN A 50 21.18 13.84 10.06
C GLN A 50 20.12 14.64 10.82
N ILE A 51 19.92 15.87 10.36
CA ILE A 51 19.02 16.88 10.93
C ILE A 51 17.64 16.24 11.06
N ALA A 52 17.00 16.33 12.22
CA ALA A 52 15.67 15.74 12.46
C ALA A 52 14.65 16.08 11.35
N ASN A 53 14.84 17.24 10.71
CA ASN A 53 14.09 17.69 9.55
C ASN A 53 14.24 16.79 8.32
N GLU A 54 15.45 16.31 7.99
CA GLU A 54 15.69 15.40 6.86
C GLU A 54 15.01 14.05 7.10
N LYS A 55 15.09 13.53 8.32
CA LYS A 55 14.39 12.29 8.70
C LYS A 55 12.89 12.42 8.54
N LYS A 56 12.33 13.56 8.94
CA LYS A 56 10.91 13.87 8.78
C LYS A 56 10.52 13.95 7.30
N ILE A 57 11.26 14.72 6.50
CA ILE A 57 11.00 14.88 5.05
C ILE A 57 11.06 13.52 4.35
N PHE A 58 12.04 12.68 4.67
CA PHE A 58 12.15 11.35 4.09
C PHE A 58 10.99 10.44 4.50
N ALA A 59 10.61 10.43 5.79
CA ALA A 59 9.46 9.65 6.25
C ALA A 59 8.14 10.11 5.59
N GLU A 60 7.96 11.42 5.40
CA GLU A 60 6.81 11.98 4.66
C GLU A 60 6.82 11.55 3.19
N MET A 61 7.97 11.60 2.52
CA MET A 61 8.11 11.12 1.15
C MET A 61 7.73 9.64 1.01
N ILE A 62 8.20 8.77 1.92
CA ILE A 62 7.85 7.35 1.91
C ILE A 62 6.34 7.15 2.18
N ASN A 63 5.75 7.91 3.10
CA ASN A 63 4.31 7.86 3.34
C ASN A 63 3.50 8.30 2.12
N ASN A 64 3.94 9.33 1.40
CA ASN A 64 3.30 9.76 0.16
C ASN A 64 3.40 8.68 -0.92
N LYS A 65 4.57 8.03 -1.08
CA LYS A 65 4.73 6.88 -1.97
C LYS A 65 3.79 5.73 -1.59
N LYS A 66 3.60 5.46 -0.29
CA LYS A 66 2.61 4.47 0.19
C LYS A 66 1.19 4.81 -0.26
N GLN A 67 0.76 6.07 -0.09
CA GLN A 67 -0.58 6.48 -0.51
C GLN A 67 -0.76 6.31 -2.02
N ASN A 68 0.21 6.75 -2.83
CA ASN A 68 0.18 6.56 -4.28
C ASN A 68 0.12 5.08 -4.66
N PHE A 69 0.91 4.23 -4.01
CA PHE A 69 0.90 2.80 -4.25
C PHE A 69 -0.47 2.17 -3.94
N LEU A 70 -1.09 2.52 -2.81
CA LEU A 70 -2.43 2.06 -2.46
C LEU A 70 -3.50 2.54 -3.45
N GLU A 71 -3.41 3.78 -3.93
CA GLU A 71 -4.31 4.30 -4.97
C GLU A 71 -4.14 3.57 -6.30
N LEU A 72 -2.91 3.23 -6.70
CA LEU A 72 -2.66 2.44 -7.91
C LEU A 72 -3.25 1.03 -7.83
N ILE A 73 -3.22 0.40 -6.64
CA ILE A 73 -3.89 -0.89 -6.41
C ILE A 73 -5.42 -0.73 -6.51
N LYS A 74 -6.00 0.29 -5.87
CA LYS A 74 -7.45 0.56 -5.95
C LYS A 74 -7.91 0.80 -7.39
N GLN A 75 -7.12 1.52 -8.17
CA GLN A 75 -7.38 1.81 -9.58
C GLN A 75 -7.01 0.63 -10.51
N ARG A 76 -6.50 -0.48 -9.98
CA ARG A 76 -6.09 -1.69 -10.71
C ARG A 76 -4.94 -1.48 -11.70
N PHE A 77 -4.15 -0.43 -11.52
CA PHE A 77 -2.87 -0.25 -12.23
C PHE A 77 -1.80 -1.21 -11.72
N ILE A 78 -1.92 -1.63 -10.45
CA ILE A 78 -1.14 -2.72 -9.88
C ILE A 78 -2.12 -3.85 -9.56
N LEU A 79 -2.00 -4.96 -10.26
CA LEU A 79 -2.77 -6.17 -10.02
C LEU A 79 -1.99 -7.03 -9.04
N LEU A 80 -2.60 -7.30 -7.89
CA LEU A 80 -1.99 -8.12 -6.86
C LEU A 80 -2.60 -9.52 -6.84
N ASN A 81 -1.74 -10.53 -6.75
CA ASN A 81 -2.14 -11.91 -6.51
C ASN A 81 -1.95 -12.29 -5.03
N ASP A 82 -2.71 -13.26 -4.52
CA ASP A 82 -2.68 -13.67 -3.11
C ASP A 82 -1.30 -14.13 -2.59
N ASN A 83 -0.43 -14.56 -3.51
CA ASN A 83 0.91 -15.08 -3.22
C ASN A 83 2.03 -14.04 -3.34
N GLU A 84 1.71 -12.80 -3.69
CA GLU A 84 2.73 -11.78 -3.90
C GLU A 84 3.26 -11.19 -2.60
N ASP A 85 4.58 -11.02 -2.56
CA ASP A 85 5.25 -10.32 -1.48
C ASP A 85 5.09 -8.81 -1.66
N ILE A 86 4.04 -8.27 -1.04
CA ILE A 86 3.70 -6.86 -1.12
C ILE A 86 4.80 -5.93 -0.60
N GLU A 87 5.62 -6.40 0.34
CA GLU A 87 6.74 -5.63 0.88
C GLU A 87 7.82 -5.46 -0.19
N LYS A 88 8.15 -6.55 -0.89
CA LYS A 88 9.10 -6.54 -2.00
C LYS A 88 8.62 -5.70 -3.19
N ILE A 89 7.34 -5.81 -3.56
CA ILE A 89 6.77 -5.01 -4.65
C ILE A 89 6.83 -3.52 -4.27
N PHE A 90 6.46 -3.18 -3.03
CA PHE A 90 6.53 -1.81 -2.57
C PHE A 90 7.97 -1.30 -2.50
N GLU A 91 8.93 -2.12 -2.06
CA GLU A 91 10.36 -1.78 -2.08
C GLU A 91 10.83 -1.46 -3.51
N GLN A 92 10.46 -2.28 -4.50
CA GLN A 92 10.75 -2.00 -5.91
C GLN A 92 10.14 -0.66 -6.35
N PHE A 93 8.89 -0.39 -5.97
CA PHE A 93 8.20 0.89 -6.22
C PHE A 93 8.89 2.10 -5.55
N LEU A 94 9.53 1.90 -4.39
CA LEU A 94 10.33 2.95 -3.75
C LEU A 94 11.58 3.28 -4.57
N HIS A 95 12.21 2.29 -5.20
CA HIS A 95 13.46 2.43 -5.96
C HIS A 95 13.29 2.68 -7.46
N GLU A 96 12.08 2.53 -8.00
CA GLU A 96 11.77 2.89 -9.37
C GLU A 96 12.10 4.37 -9.61
N LYS A 97 13.03 4.62 -10.54
CA LYS A 97 13.36 5.99 -10.96
C LYS A 97 12.18 6.53 -11.74
N THR A 98 11.60 7.63 -11.27
CA THR A 98 10.74 8.47 -12.12
C THR A 98 11.59 8.90 -13.31
N ASN A 99 11.37 8.28 -14.47
CA ASN A 99 11.91 8.74 -15.75
C ASN A 99 11.22 10.03 -16.18
#